data_AF-A0A8X6GLN3-F1
#
_entry.id   AF-A0A8X6GLN3-F1
#
_cell.length_a   1.000
_cell.length_b   1.000
_cell.length_c   1.000
_cell.angle_alpha   90.00
_cell.angle_beta   90.00
_cell.angle_gamma   90.00
#
_symmetry.space_group_name_H-M   'P 1'
#
loop_
_entity.id
_entity.type
_entity.pdbx_description
1 polymer ?
#
loop_
_entity_poly.entity_id
_entity_poly.type
_entity_poly.pdbx_seq_one_letter_code
_entity_poly.pdbx_strand_id
1 'polypeptide(L)'
;MYNEALILIEDLCVLISNLPLNHYGMPSPNGPATDLVNTDLQRENQYDHGSLATIIMNSEPLLTAEQKIIYDRIMLAVAVEQGGFFFLDAPGGT
;
A
#
# COMPACT_ATOMS: atom_id res chain seq x y z
N MET A 1 17.25 -19.84 -26.16
CA MET A 1 17.37 -20.61 -24.89
C MET A 1 17.37 -19.59 -23.77
N TYR A 2 16.52 -19.76 -22.77
CA TYR A 2 16.46 -18.90 -21.59
C TYR A 2 17.35 -19.49 -20.48
N ASN A 3 17.86 -18.63 -19.60
CA ASN A 3 18.59 -19.08 -18.42
C ASN A 3 17.59 -19.40 -17.31
N GLU A 4 17.17 -20.67 -17.24
CA GLU A 4 16.18 -21.15 -16.26
C GLU A 4 16.56 -20.83 -14.80
N ALA A 5 17.86 -20.92 -14.46
CA ALA A 5 18.32 -20.59 -13.12
C ALA A 5 18.11 -19.10 -12.80
N LEU A 6 18.34 -18.21 -13.77
CA LEU A 6 18.16 -16.78 -13.60
C LEU A 6 16.67 -16.40 -13.52
N ILE A 7 15.80 -17.10 -14.25
CA ILE A 7 14.33 -16.95 -14.15
C ILE A 7 13.86 -17.33 -12.74
N LEU A 8 14.25 -18.50 -12.23
CA LEU A 8 13.87 -18.94 -10.90
C LEU A 8 14.35 -18.00 -9.79
N ILE A 9 15.52 -17.38 -9.97
CA ILE A 9 16.03 -16.38 -9.03
C ILE A 9 15.19 -15.09 -9.09
N GLU A 10 14.81 -14.62 -10.30
CA GLU A 10 13.94 -13.46 -10.42
C GLU A 10 12.54 -13.71 -9.85
N ASP A 11 11.94 -14.87 -10.13
CA ASP A 11 10.65 -15.27 -9.56
C ASP A 11 10.68 -15.27 -8.03
N LEU A 12 11.77 -15.74 -7.42
CA LEU A 12 11.95 -15.70 -5.97
C LEU A 12 12.06 -14.26 -5.45
N CYS A 13 12.83 -13.39 -6.11
CA CYS A 13 12.94 -11.97 -5.75
C CYS A 13 11.58 -11.26 -5.83
N VAL A 14 10.83 -11.50 -6.89
CA VAL A 14 9.47 -10.98 -7.06
C VAL A 14 8.54 -11.52 -5.98
N LEU A 15 8.63 -12.81 -5.65
CA LEU A 15 7.82 -13.41 -4.59
C LEU A 15 8.08 -12.80 -3.20
N ILE A 16 9.34 -12.56 -2.84
CA ILE A 16 9.71 -12.11 -1.48
C ILE A 16 9.64 -10.60 -1.28
N SER A 17 9.86 -9.83 -2.35
CA SER A 17 10.05 -8.37 -2.26
C SER A 17 9.20 -7.59 -3.24
N ASN A 18 8.55 -8.28 -4.17
CA ASN A 18 7.87 -7.68 -5.31
C ASN A 18 8.80 -6.76 -6.14
N LEU A 19 10.10 -7.08 -6.18
CA LEU A 19 11.09 -6.33 -6.93
C LEU A 19 11.87 -7.29 -7.84
N PRO A 20 12.09 -6.91 -9.10
CA PRO A 20 12.85 -7.71 -10.06
C PRO A 20 14.35 -7.60 -9.77
N LEU A 21 15.16 -8.44 -10.44
CA LEU A 21 16.60 -8.44 -10.24
C LEU A 21 17.27 -7.12 -10.62
N ASN A 22 16.71 -6.39 -11.60
CA ASN A 22 17.24 -5.09 -12.01
C ASN A 22 17.21 -4.04 -10.90
N HIS A 23 16.28 -4.16 -9.94
CA HIS A 23 16.21 -3.28 -8.78
C HIS A 23 17.45 -3.44 -7.89
N TYR A 24 18.01 -4.65 -7.87
CA TYR A 24 19.21 -5.00 -7.12
C TYR A 24 20.50 -4.84 -7.96
N GLY A 25 20.42 -4.19 -9.12
CA GLY A 25 21.57 -4.00 -10.03
C GLY A 25 21.99 -5.25 -10.79
N MET A 26 21.17 -6.31 -10.80
CA MET A 26 21.43 -7.55 -11.53
C MET A 26 20.66 -7.58 -12.86
N PRO A 27 21.18 -8.26 -13.90
CA PRO A 27 20.47 -8.37 -15.16
C PRO A 27 19.20 -9.21 -14.99
N SER A 28 18.05 -8.63 -15.32
CA SER A 28 16.79 -9.36 -15.39
C SER A 28 16.79 -10.30 -16.61
N PRO A 29 16.29 -11.54 -16.51
CA PRO A 29 16.15 -12.45 -17.62
C PRO A 29 15.34 -11.85 -18.77
N ASN A 30 15.72 -12.18 -20.01
CA ASN A 30 14.99 -11.82 -21.22
C ASN A 30 13.70 -12.66 -21.33
N GLY A 31 12.75 -12.49 -20.41
CA GLY A 31 11.42 -13.12 -20.44
C GLY A 31 10.35 -12.17 -20.97
N PRO A 32 9.10 -12.64 -21.20
CA PRO A 32 7.98 -11.72 -21.29
C PRO A 32 8.04 -10.87 -20.03
N ALA A 33 7.99 -9.53 -20.16
CA ALA A 33 7.92 -8.66 -19.01
C ALA A 33 6.69 -9.11 -18.22
N THR A 34 6.91 -9.87 -17.15
CA THR A 34 5.88 -10.10 -16.15
C THR A 34 5.59 -8.68 -15.69
N ASP A 35 4.41 -8.14 -16.02
CA ASP A 35 4.00 -6.87 -15.44
C ASP A 35 4.10 -7.09 -13.94
N LEU A 36 5.10 -6.46 -13.31
CA LEU A 36 5.41 -6.59 -11.91
C LEU A 36 4.36 -5.80 -11.15
N VAL A 37 3.15 -6.31 -11.22
CA VAL A 37 2.02 -5.82 -10.47
C VAL A 37 2.36 -6.10 -9.01
N ASN A 38 2.50 -5.03 -8.24
CA ASN A 38 2.79 -5.18 -6.83
C ASN A 38 1.61 -5.81 -6.12
N THR A 39 1.74 -7.12 -5.85
CA THR A 39 0.64 -7.93 -5.32
C THR A 39 0.34 -7.53 -3.89
N ASP A 40 1.35 -7.07 -3.14
CA ASP A 40 1.15 -6.49 -1.81
C ASP A 40 0.41 -5.15 -1.91
N LEU A 41 0.82 -4.28 -2.84
CA LEU A 41 0.11 -3.02 -3.10
C LEU A 41 -1.33 -3.28 -3.58
N GLN A 42 -1.56 -4.28 -4.43
CA GLN A 42 -2.89 -4.66 -4.86
C GLN A 42 -3.73 -5.18 -3.70
N ARG A 43 -3.15 -6.04 -2.85
CA ARG A 43 -3.82 -6.53 -1.64
C ARG A 43 -4.19 -5.36 -0.71
N GLU A 44 -3.27 -4.41 -0.51
CA GLU A 44 -3.51 -3.22 0.31
C GLU A 44 -4.59 -2.30 -0.28
N ASN A 45 -4.75 -2.27 -1.61
CA ASN A 45 -5.79 -1.49 -2.29
C ASN A 45 -7.11 -2.26 -2.53
N GLN A 46 -7.20 -3.53 -2.14
CA GLN A 46 -8.40 -4.37 -2.31
C GLN A 46 -9.40 -4.19 -1.16
N TYR A 47 -9.72 -2.95 -0.80
CA TYR A 47 -10.74 -2.65 0.20
C TYR A 47 -12.10 -2.34 -0.44
N ASP A 48 -13.18 -2.65 0.28
CA ASP A 48 -14.54 -2.33 -0.17
C ASP A 48 -14.82 -0.83 0.01
N HIS A 49 -14.67 -0.09 -1.08
CA HIS A 49 -14.94 1.34 -1.15
C HIS A 49 -16.35 1.73 -0.69
N GLY A 50 -17.37 0.90 -0.97
CA GLY A 50 -18.75 1.18 -0.60
C GLY A 50 -18.97 1.06 0.90
N SER A 51 -18.44 -0.01 1.50
CA SER A 51 -18.45 -0.20 2.95
C SER A 51 -17.68 0.91 3.67
N LEU A 52 -16.49 1.29 3.18
CA LEU A 52 -15.71 2.39 3.76
C LEU A 52 -16.42 3.74 3.66
N ALA A 53 -17.01 4.05 2.50
CA ALA A 53 -17.78 5.29 2.33
C ALA A 53 -18.97 5.36 3.30
N THR A 54 -19.64 4.22 3.53
CA THR A 54 -20.75 4.12 4.50
C THR A 54 -20.27 4.35 5.93
N ILE A 55 -19.11 3.80 6.31
CA ILE A 55 -18.50 4.05 7.63
C ILE A 55 -18.23 5.55 7.80
N ILE A 56 -17.57 6.19 6.84
CA ILE A 56 -17.25 7.63 6.91
C ILE A 56 -18.54 8.45 7.07
N MET A 57 -19.55 8.21 6.24
CA MET A 57 -20.82 8.93 6.27
C MET A 57 -21.52 8.82 7.65
N ASN A 58 -21.43 7.67 8.30
CA ASN A 58 -22.08 7.43 9.59
C ASN A 58 -21.24 7.93 10.78
N SER A 59 -19.91 7.86 10.68
CA SER A 59 -19.00 8.17 11.78
C SER A 59 -18.58 9.64 11.83
N GLU A 60 -18.43 10.31 10.68
CA GLU A 60 -17.99 11.71 10.63
C GLU A 60 -18.90 12.67 11.42
N PRO A 61 -20.25 12.56 11.37
CA PRO A 61 -21.13 13.41 12.17
C PRO A 61 -21.07 13.16 13.67
N LEU A 62 -20.52 12.01 14.10
CA LEU A 62 -20.41 11.61 15.50
C LEU A 62 -19.07 12.04 16.13
N LEU A 63 -18.15 12.61 15.34
CA LEU A 63 -16.86 13.07 15.83
C LEU A 63 -17.03 14.21 16.84
N THR A 64 -16.25 14.17 17.91
CA THR A 64 -16.09 15.34 18.77
C THR A 64 -15.34 16.45 18.02
N ALA A 65 -15.41 17.68 18.52
CA ALA A 65 -14.68 18.79 17.92
C ALA A 65 -13.16 18.51 17.81
N GLU A 66 -12.57 17.89 18.82
CA GLU A 66 -11.15 17.52 18.82
C GLU A 66 -10.83 16.43 17.78
N GLN A 67 -11.68 15.39 17.71
CA GLN A 67 -11.51 14.33 16.72
C GLN A 67 -11.67 14.86 15.29
N LYS A 68 -12.59 15.79 15.06
CA LYS A 68 -12.79 16.41 13.75
C LYS A 68 -11.55 17.19 13.29
N ILE A 69 -10.90 17.93 14.18
CA ILE A 69 -9.66 18.65 13.86
C ILE A 69 -8.56 17.68 13.40
N ILE A 70 -8.42 16.53 14.08
CA ILE A 70 -7.44 15.51 13.73
C ILE A 70 -7.81 14.86 12.39
N TYR A 71 -9.07 14.49 12.20
CA TYR A 71 -9.59 13.89 10.98
C TYR A 71 -9.33 14.79 9.76
N ASP A 72 -9.74 16.06 9.83
CA ASP A 72 -9.60 17.03 8.74
C ASP A 72 -8.11 17.21 8.37
N ARG A 73 -7.21 17.20 9.36
CA ARG A 73 -5.75 17.30 9.14
C ARG A 73 -5.18 16.09 8.42
N ILE A 74 -5.60 14.88 8.78
CA ILE A 74 -5.17 13.65 8.13
C ILE A 74 -5.70 13.61 6.68
N MET A 75 -6.97 13.95 6.48
CA MET A 75 -7.59 14.00 5.16
C MET A 75 -6.87 14.98 4.24
N LEU A 76 -6.48 16.16 4.76
CA LEU A 76 -5.69 17.12 4.00
C LEU A 76 -4.32 16.55 3.61
N ALA A 77 -3.60 15.91 4.55
CA ALA A 77 -2.28 15.33 4.28
C ALA A 77 -2.35 14.22 3.22
N VAL A 78 -3.40 13.40 3.24
CA VAL A 78 -3.67 12.39 2.20
C VAL A 78 -3.97 13.05 0.85
N ALA A 79 -4.85 14.06 0.84
CA ALA A 79 -5.25 14.75 -0.40
C ALA A 79 -4.11 15.46 -1.12
N VAL A 80 -3.07 15.89 -0.39
CA VAL A 80 -1.88 16.54 -0.95
C VAL A 80 -0.68 15.58 -1.06
N GLU A 81 -0.88 14.28 -0.84
CA GLU A 81 0.15 13.24 -0.89
C GLU A 81 1.40 13.59 -0.05
N GLN A 82 1.18 14.20 1.12
CA GLN A 82 2.26 14.73 1.95
C GLN A 82 3.22 13.64 2.46
N GLY A 83 2.71 12.41 2.62
CA GLY A 83 3.40 11.32 3.31
C GLY A 83 3.59 11.56 4.81
N GLY A 84 4.42 10.73 5.46
CA GLY A 84 4.77 10.84 6.88
C GLY A 84 3.94 9.95 7.81
N PHE A 85 4.05 10.20 9.12
CA PHE A 85 3.43 9.39 10.18
C PHE A 85 2.63 10.26 11.15
N PHE A 86 1.48 9.76 11.60
CA PHE A 86 0.67 10.36 12.64
C PHE A 86 0.64 9.43 13.87
N PHE A 87 0.86 9.99 15.05
CA PHE A 87 0.70 9.29 16.32
C PHE A 87 -0.57 9.78 16.98
N LEU A 88 -1.54 8.89 17.15
CA LEU A 88 -2.80 9.19 17.82
C LEU A 88 -2.71 8.66 19.25
N ASP A 89 -2.75 9.58 20.22
CA ASP A 89 -2.87 9.23 21.63
C ASP A 89 -4.36 9.02 21.94
N ALA A 90 -4.81 7.77 21.80
CA ALA A 90 -6.14 7.35 22.16
C ALA A 90 -6.08 6.49 23.43
N PRO A 91 -7.00 6.65 24.40
CA PRO A 91 -7.06 5.79 25.56
C PRO A 91 -7.22 4.33 25.09
N GLY A 92 -6.18 3.53 25.35
CA GLY A 92 -6.09 2.16 24.86
C GLY A 92 -7.22 1.29 25.41
N GLY A 93 -8.23 1.05 24.58
CA GLY A 93 -9.26 0.06 24.81
C GLY A 93 -9.32 -0.84 23.59
N THR A 94 -8.62 -1.98 23.64
CA THR A 94 -8.91 -3.14 22.80
C THR A 94 -10.04 -3.95 23.41
#